data_AF-A0A535HM33-F1
#
_entry.id   AF-A0A535HM33-F1
#
_cell.length_a   1.000
_cell.length_b   1.000
_cell.length_c   1.000
_cell.angle_alpha   90.00
_cell.angle_beta   90.00
_cell.angle_gamma   90.00
#
_symmetry.space_group_name_H-M   'P 1'
#
loop_
_entity.id
_entity.type
_entity.pdbx_description
1 polymer ?
#
loop_
_entity_poly.entity_id
_entity_poly.type
_entity_poly.pdbx_seq_one_letter_code
_entity_poly.pdbx_strand_id
1 'polypeptide(L)'
;MAIVVVLTRGPAASGRPDAVSVRSYQEQLHTIAADGGRIVVREIQPALADLVQGRLAPQDFVARAQSWRTELEVTRERAARLRVPPGVEHGAALFDRSLREYEEAVSAFSRAALASDMPAAIRAAVPLASRADATYDQSVAVLRDELQAIGQPTIRQ
;
A
#
# COMPACT_ATOMS: atom_id res chain seq x y z
N MET A 1 -33.90 -2.93 48.86
CA MET A 1 -32.61 -3.63 48.79
C MET A 1 -31.87 -3.14 47.55
N ALA A 2 -30.74 -2.47 47.71
CA ALA A 2 -29.94 -1.97 46.59
C ALA A 2 -28.80 -2.95 46.30
N ILE A 3 -28.76 -3.47 45.07
CA ILE A 3 -27.67 -4.32 44.59
C ILE A 3 -26.53 -3.40 44.19
N VAL A 4 -25.44 -3.43 44.97
CA VAL A 4 -24.18 -2.81 44.59
C VAL A 4 -23.51 -3.73 43.57
N VAL A 5 -23.59 -3.36 42.29
CA VAL A 5 -22.80 -4.01 41.24
C VAL A 5 -21.36 -3.52 41.38
N VAL A 6 -20.52 -4.33 41.99
CA VAL A 6 -19.07 -4.14 41.98
C VAL A 6 -18.59 -4.42 40.55
N LEU A 7 -18.41 -3.35 39.77
CA LEU A 7 -17.69 -3.41 38.51
C LEU A 7 -16.22 -3.72 38.83
N THR A 8 -15.87 -5.00 38.81
CA THR A 8 -14.48 -5.42 38.73
C THR A 8 -13.92 -4.92 37.40
N ARG A 9 -13.19 -3.81 37.49
CA ARG A 9 -12.34 -3.29 36.44
C ARG A 9 -11.29 -4.37 36.14
N GLY A 10 -11.57 -5.20 35.15
CA GLY A 10 -10.58 -6.14 34.62
C GLY A 10 -9.33 -5.35 34.21
N PRO A 11 -8.11 -5.88 34.44
CA PRO A 11 -6.90 -5.18 34.08
C PRO A 11 -6.96 -4.84 32.59
N ALA A 12 -6.80 -3.55 32.27
CA ALA A 12 -6.60 -3.10 30.91
C ALA A 12 -5.39 -3.87 30.37
N ALA A 13 -5.64 -4.87 29.54
CA ALA A 13 -4.59 -5.57 28.84
C ALA A 13 -3.83 -4.51 28.06
N SER A 14 -2.65 -4.16 28.56
CA SER A 14 -1.62 -3.42 27.83
C SER A 14 -1.16 -4.39 26.75
N GLY A 15 -2.01 -4.54 25.72
CA GLY A 15 -2.06 -5.70 24.85
C GLY A 15 -0.89 -5.65 23.90
N ARG A 16 0.25 -6.21 24.32
CA ARG A 16 1.35 -6.52 23.41
C ARG A 16 0.75 -7.26 22.20
N PRO A 17 1.08 -6.87 20.97
CA PRO A 17 0.54 -7.51 19.79
C PRO A 17 0.69 -9.03 19.86
N ASP A 18 -0.43 -9.70 19.64
CA ASP A 18 -0.46 -11.15 19.47
C ASP A 18 0.19 -11.50 18.12
N ALA A 19 1.18 -12.39 18.15
CA ALA A 19 1.90 -12.85 16.97
C ALA A 19 0.98 -13.45 15.89
N VAL A 20 -0.11 -14.11 16.31
CA VAL A 20 -1.10 -14.71 15.41
C VAL A 20 -1.87 -13.63 14.67
N SER A 21 -2.35 -12.59 15.37
CA SER A 21 -3.05 -11.45 14.76
C SER A 21 -2.16 -10.70 13.77
N VAL A 22 -0.89 -10.43 14.12
CA VAL A 22 0.05 -9.74 13.22
C VAL A 22 0.36 -10.58 11.98
N ARG A 23 0.60 -11.87 12.14
CA ARG A 23 0.82 -12.77 10.99
C ARG A 23 -0.40 -12.84 10.08
N SER A 24 -1.59 -13.01 10.66
CA SER A 24 -2.85 -13.05 9.91
C SER A 24 -3.09 -11.74 9.14
N TYR A 25 -2.77 -10.59 9.75
CA TYR A 25 -2.83 -9.30 9.07
C TYR A 25 -1.85 -9.23 7.89
N GLN A 26 -0.60 -9.64 8.07
CA GLN A 26 0.40 -9.64 7.01
C GLN A 26 0.04 -10.56 5.84
N GLU A 27 -0.48 -11.75 6.09
CA GLU A 27 -0.91 -12.68 5.03
C GLU A 27 -2.05 -12.10 4.18
N GLN A 28 -3.04 -11.49 4.83
CA GLN A 28 -4.14 -10.80 4.16
C GLN A 28 -3.64 -9.59 3.37
N LEU A 29 -2.80 -8.77 3.98
CA LEU A 29 -2.21 -7.60 3.32
C LEU A 29 -1.35 -8.01 2.13
N HIS A 30 -0.57 -9.09 2.24
CA HIS A 30 0.25 -9.61 1.15
C HIS A 30 -0.59 -10.01 -0.06
N THR A 31 -1.73 -10.68 0.17
CA THR A 31 -2.66 -11.03 -0.91
C THR A 31 -3.17 -9.77 -1.62
N ILE A 32 -3.58 -8.76 -0.86
CA ILE A 32 -4.05 -7.47 -1.43
C ILE A 32 -2.92 -6.73 -2.15
N ALA A 33 -1.72 -6.72 -1.57
CA ALA A 33 -0.54 -6.11 -2.16
C ALA A 33 -0.14 -6.80 -3.48
N ALA A 34 -0.31 -8.12 -3.58
CA ALA A 34 -0.05 -8.86 -4.80
C ALA A 34 -1.02 -8.45 -5.93
N ASP A 35 -2.29 -8.20 -5.61
CA ASP A 35 -3.27 -7.67 -6.58
C ASP A 35 -2.83 -6.28 -7.09
N GLY A 36 -2.43 -5.37 -6.19
CA GLY A 36 -1.95 -4.04 -6.56
C GLY A 36 -0.64 -4.08 -7.36
N GLY A 37 0.34 -4.86 -6.91
CA GLY A 37 1.62 -5.03 -7.57
C GLY A 37 1.50 -5.66 -8.96
N ARG A 38 0.52 -6.54 -9.17
CA ARG A 38 0.20 -7.10 -10.49
C ARG A 38 -0.17 -6.00 -11.48
N ILE A 39 -0.99 -5.02 -11.09
CA ILE A 39 -1.39 -3.90 -11.97
C ILE A 39 -0.16 -3.07 -12.36
N VAL A 40 0.68 -2.73 -11.38
CA VAL A 40 1.91 -1.96 -11.63
C VAL A 40 2.85 -2.69 -12.59
N VAL A 41 3.18 -3.94 -12.29
CA VAL A 41 4.22 -4.68 -13.01
C VAL A 41 3.74 -5.24 -14.35
N ARG A 42 2.49 -5.74 -14.42
CA ARG A 42 1.99 -6.42 -15.62
C ARG A 42 1.21 -5.51 -16.58
N GLU A 43 0.77 -4.36 -16.12
CA GLU A 43 -0.08 -3.48 -16.93
C GLU A 43 0.55 -2.09 -17.11
N ILE A 44 0.81 -1.37 -16.02
CA ILE A 44 1.29 0.02 -16.10
C ILE A 44 2.69 0.09 -16.71
N GLN A 45 3.66 -0.68 -16.19
CA GLN A 45 5.05 -0.63 -16.67
C GLN A 45 5.18 -1.01 -18.16
N PRO A 46 4.59 -2.12 -18.65
CA PRO A 46 4.62 -2.45 -20.08
C PRO A 46 3.94 -1.39 -20.94
N ALA A 47 2.77 -0.89 -20.52
CA ALA A 47 2.07 0.13 -21.29
C ALA A 47 2.84 1.46 -21.35
N LEU A 48 3.56 1.82 -20.29
CA LEU A 48 4.43 3.00 -20.30
C LEU A 48 5.60 2.80 -21.27
N ALA A 49 6.21 1.61 -21.31
CA ALA A 49 7.24 1.29 -22.29
C ALA A 49 6.70 1.34 -23.73
N ASP A 50 5.51 0.81 -23.98
CA ASP A 50 4.84 0.86 -25.28
C ASP A 50 4.51 2.30 -25.69
N LEU A 51 4.06 3.14 -24.76
CA LEU A 51 3.79 4.56 -25.00
C LEU A 51 5.08 5.29 -25.42
N VAL A 52 6.18 5.09 -24.68
CA VAL A 52 7.48 5.71 -24.98
C VAL A 52 8.03 5.26 -26.34
N GLN A 53 7.77 4.00 -26.73
CA GLN A 53 8.19 3.44 -28.01
C GLN A 53 7.22 3.75 -29.16
N GLY A 54 6.12 4.47 -28.91
CA GLY A 54 5.10 4.79 -29.90
C GLY A 54 4.26 3.58 -30.35
N ARG A 55 4.30 2.46 -29.61
CA ARG A 55 3.48 1.26 -29.87
C ARG A 55 2.08 1.36 -29.29
N LEU A 56 1.87 2.27 -28.34
CA LEU A 56 0.58 2.58 -27.73
C LEU A 56 0.26 4.05 -27.96
N ALA A 57 -0.94 4.34 -28.46
CA ALA A 57 -1.35 5.73 -28.67
C ALA A 57 -1.60 6.43 -27.32
N PRO A 58 -1.27 7.72 -27.19
CA PRO A 58 -1.48 8.48 -25.95
C PRO A 58 -2.91 8.40 -25.40
N GLN A 59 -3.93 8.51 -26.26
CA GLN A 59 -5.32 8.41 -25.86
C GLN A 59 -5.68 7.02 -25.29
N ASP A 60 -5.10 5.96 -25.83
CA ASP A 60 -5.33 4.60 -25.35
C ASP A 60 -4.66 4.37 -23.99
N PHE A 61 -3.46 4.94 -23.79
CA PHE A 61 -2.79 4.94 -22.49
C PHE A 61 -3.65 5.66 -21.44
N VAL A 62 -4.18 6.85 -21.76
CA VAL A 62 -5.03 7.62 -20.85
C VAL A 62 -6.32 6.86 -20.50
N ALA A 63 -6.95 6.20 -21.48
CA ALA A 63 -8.14 5.40 -21.23
C ALA A 63 -7.85 4.24 -20.26
N ARG A 64 -6.76 3.49 -20.47
CA ARG A 64 -6.36 2.40 -19.56
C ARG A 64 -5.98 2.90 -18.16
N ALA A 65 -5.33 4.05 -18.08
CA ALA A 65 -4.93 4.65 -16.81
C ALA A 65 -6.11 4.95 -15.87
N GLN A 66 -7.30 5.24 -16.40
CA GLN A 66 -8.50 5.41 -15.59
C GLN A 66 -8.91 4.10 -14.89
N SER A 67 -8.84 2.98 -15.60
CA SER A 67 -9.11 1.65 -15.05
C SER A 67 -8.09 1.28 -13.98
N TRP A 68 -6.80 1.46 -14.24
CA TRP A 68 -5.75 1.15 -13.24
C TRP A 68 -5.90 1.96 -11.96
N ARG A 69 -6.21 3.25 -12.06
CA ARG A 69 -6.48 4.07 -10.87
C ARG A 69 -7.67 3.56 -10.07
N THR A 70 -8.74 3.15 -10.76
CA THR A 70 -9.91 2.55 -10.12
C THR A 70 -9.53 1.25 -9.40
N GLU A 71 -8.73 0.40 -10.02
CA GLU A 71 -8.27 -0.86 -9.41
C GLU A 71 -7.32 -0.65 -8.22
N LEU A 72 -6.45 0.36 -8.29
CA LEU A 72 -5.59 0.77 -7.16
C LEU A 72 -6.44 1.30 -6.00
N GLU A 73 -7.45 2.12 -6.26
CA GLU A 73 -8.37 2.62 -5.23
C GLU A 73 -9.15 1.46 -4.60
N VAL A 74 -9.65 0.50 -5.40
CA VAL A 74 -10.29 -0.71 -4.87
C VAL A 74 -9.33 -1.53 -4.00
N THR A 75 -8.05 -1.63 -4.39
CA THR A 75 -7.01 -2.30 -3.60
C THR A 75 -6.81 -1.59 -2.27
N ARG A 76 -6.79 -0.25 -2.29
CA ARG A 76 -6.67 0.61 -1.10
C ARG A 76 -7.86 0.43 -0.16
N GLU A 77 -9.07 0.46 -0.70
CA GLU A 77 -10.29 0.22 0.08
C GLU A 77 -10.33 -1.17 0.71
N ARG A 78 -9.86 -2.21 0.01
CA ARG A 78 -9.75 -3.56 0.56
C ARG A 78 -8.76 -3.60 1.73
N ALA A 79 -7.60 -2.97 1.59
CA ALA A 79 -6.61 -2.89 2.66
C ALA A 79 -7.14 -2.12 3.88
N ALA A 80 -7.88 -1.03 3.65
CA ALA A 80 -8.49 -0.22 4.72
C ALA A 80 -9.55 -0.99 5.53
N ARG A 81 -10.12 -2.07 5.00
CA ARG A 81 -11.07 -2.94 5.70
C ARG A 81 -10.38 -3.97 6.60
N LEU A 82 -9.07 -4.16 6.47
CA LEU A 82 -8.34 -5.08 7.33
C LEU A 82 -8.29 -4.57 8.76
N ARG A 83 -8.43 -5.48 9.71
CA ARG A 83 -8.24 -5.18 11.13
C ARG A 83 -6.75 -5.13 11.48
N VAL A 84 -6.12 -3.98 11.23
CA VAL A 84 -5.44 -3.15 12.25
C VAL A 84 -4.92 -3.80 13.56
N PRO A 85 -3.94 -4.74 13.65
CA PRO A 85 -3.40 -5.13 14.95
C PRO A 85 -2.63 -3.98 15.62
N PRO A 86 -2.61 -3.89 16.96
CA PRO A 86 -1.75 -2.93 17.66
C PRO A 86 -0.28 -3.11 17.28
N GLY A 87 0.48 -2.03 17.13
CA GLY A 87 1.92 -2.04 16.84
C GLY A 87 2.28 -2.04 15.36
N VAL A 88 1.34 -2.33 14.45
CA VAL A 88 1.61 -2.32 12.98
C VAL A 88 0.89 -1.19 12.23
N GLU A 89 0.29 -0.24 12.94
CA GLU A 89 -0.46 0.88 12.37
C GLU A 89 0.40 1.75 11.47
N HIS A 90 1.67 1.95 11.82
CA HIS A 90 2.60 2.73 10.99
C HIS A 90 2.86 2.04 9.64
N GLY A 91 3.10 0.72 9.64
CA GLY A 91 3.27 -0.07 8.42
C GLY A 91 2.01 -0.04 7.55
N ALA A 92 0.83 -0.17 8.17
CA ALA A 92 -0.46 -0.06 7.48
C ALA A 92 -0.66 1.31 6.82
N ALA A 93 -0.31 2.41 7.52
CA ALA A 93 -0.41 3.76 6.99
C ALA A 93 0.55 4.01 5.81
N LEU A 94 1.77 3.46 5.87
CA LEU A 94 2.71 3.51 4.75
C LEU A 94 2.19 2.74 3.54
N PHE A 95 1.52 1.60 3.74
CA PHE A 95 0.90 0.87 2.64
C PHE A 95 -0.22 1.69 1.95
N ASP A 96 -1.17 2.25 2.70
CA ASP A 96 -2.20 3.15 2.13
C ASP A 96 -1.57 4.32 1.38
N ARG A 97 -0.54 4.93 1.96
CA ARG A 97 0.20 6.02 1.33
C ARG A 97 0.84 5.60 0.01
N SER A 98 1.48 4.43 -0.05
CA SER A 98 2.12 3.94 -1.29
C SER A 98 1.12 3.79 -2.44
N LEU A 99 -0.09 3.29 -2.16
CA LEU A 99 -1.14 3.16 -3.17
C LEU A 99 -1.60 4.52 -3.72
N ARG A 100 -1.77 5.51 -2.84
CA ARG A 100 -2.08 6.90 -3.26
C ARG A 100 -0.96 7.50 -4.12
N GLU A 101 0.30 7.21 -3.76
CA GLU A 101 1.46 7.68 -4.53
C GLU A 101 1.54 7.00 -5.91
N TYR A 102 1.17 5.72 -6.03
CA TYR A 102 1.00 5.06 -7.34
C TYR A 102 -0.12 5.69 -8.17
N GLU A 103 -1.27 6.00 -7.58
CA GLU A 103 -2.36 6.68 -8.28
C GLU A 103 -1.93 8.07 -8.79
N GLU A 104 -1.17 8.82 -7.97
CA GLU A 104 -0.59 10.11 -8.36
C GLU A 104 0.38 9.94 -9.54
N ALA A 105 1.25 8.93 -9.49
CA ALA A 105 2.18 8.62 -10.57
C ALA A 105 1.43 8.27 -11.87
N VAL A 106 0.40 7.41 -11.81
CA VAL A 106 -0.44 7.08 -12.96
C VAL A 106 -1.11 8.33 -13.54
N SER A 107 -1.65 9.20 -12.69
CA SER A 107 -2.23 10.47 -13.15
C SER A 107 -1.19 11.39 -13.80
N ALA A 108 0.04 11.40 -13.31
CA ALA A 108 1.12 12.18 -13.91
C ALA A 108 1.53 11.62 -15.28
N PHE A 109 1.63 10.29 -15.42
CA PHE A 109 1.86 9.66 -16.71
C PHE A 109 0.74 9.91 -17.71
N SER A 110 -0.53 9.90 -17.29
CA SER A 110 -1.66 10.26 -18.16
C SER A 110 -1.54 11.68 -18.71
N ARG A 111 -1.14 12.65 -17.87
CA ARG A 111 -0.91 14.03 -18.33
C ARG A 111 0.31 14.10 -19.26
N ALA A 112 1.38 13.38 -18.93
CA ALA A 112 2.59 13.34 -19.73
C ALA A 112 2.36 12.75 -21.12
N ALA A 113 1.52 11.72 -21.24
CA ALA A 113 1.16 11.10 -22.51
C ALA A 113 0.60 12.12 -23.53
N LEU A 114 -0.14 13.12 -23.04
CA LEU A 114 -0.79 14.15 -23.88
C LEU A 114 0.06 15.42 -24.05
N ALA A 115 1.26 15.47 -23.47
CA ALA A 115 2.12 16.65 -23.53
C ALA A 115 2.78 16.79 -24.91
N SER A 116 3.06 18.03 -25.32
CA SER A 116 3.79 18.32 -26.57
C SER A 116 5.21 17.73 -26.58
N ASP A 117 5.90 17.77 -25.43
CA ASP A 117 7.15 17.03 -25.18
C ASP A 117 6.86 15.87 -24.20
N MET A 118 6.18 14.83 -24.71
CA MET A 118 5.86 13.63 -23.95
C MET A 118 7.11 12.98 -23.31
N PRO A 119 8.26 12.80 -24.00
CA PRO A 119 9.44 12.20 -23.37
C PRO A 119 9.95 12.98 -22.15
N ALA A 120 10.01 14.31 -22.21
CA ALA A 120 10.41 15.12 -21.05
C ALA A 120 9.39 15.04 -19.92
N ALA A 121 8.10 15.11 -20.24
CA ALA A 121 7.03 15.01 -19.24
C ALA A 121 7.00 13.65 -18.54
N ILE A 122 7.25 12.54 -19.26
CA ILE A 122 7.35 11.20 -18.67
C ILE A 122 8.54 11.14 -17.71
N ARG A 123 9.73 11.63 -18.12
CA ARG A 123 10.90 11.66 -17.22
C ARG A 123 10.64 12.44 -15.93
N ALA A 124 9.88 13.54 -16.02
CA ALA A 124 9.49 14.33 -14.84
C ALA A 124 8.49 13.59 -13.92
N ALA A 125 7.71 12.66 -14.45
CA ALA A 125 6.74 11.86 -13.68
C ALA A 125 7.36 10.62 -13.01
N VAL A 126 8.45 10.07 -13.54
CA VAL A 126 9.14 8.88 -12.99
C VAL A 126 9.43 8.96 -11.48
N PRO A 127 9.92 10.08 -10.92
CA PRO A 127 10.18 10.18 -9.49
C PRO A 127 8.97 9.91 -8.59
N LEU A 128 7.74 10.14 -9.08
CA LEU A 128 6.52 9.86 -8.32
C LEU A 128 6.30 8.35 -8.14
N ALA A 129 6.57 7.56 -9.18
CA ALA A 129 6.50 6.09 -9.10
C ALA A 129 7.60 5.55 -8.19
N SER A 130 8.83 6.07 -8.30
CA SER A 130 9.94 5.67 -7.44
C SER A 130 9.69 6.00 -5.96
N ARG A 131 8.99 7.11 -5.67
CA ARG A 131 8.57 7.43 -4.31
C ARG A 131 7.54 6.42 -3.80
N ALA A 132 6.58 6.02 -4.62
CA ALA A 132 5.59 5.00 -4.25
C ALA A 132 6.26 3.66 -3.91
N ASP A 133 7.22 3.22 -4.75
CA ASP A 133 8.03 2.02 -4.50
C ASP A 133 8.76 2.12 -3.15
N ALA A 134 9.44 3.24 -2.89
CA ALA A 134 10.17 3.45 -1.64
C ALA A 134 9.26 3.43 -0.41
N THR A 135 8.06 4.05 -0.51
CA THR A 135 7.06 4.04 0.56
C THR A 135 6.52 2.62 0.81
N TYR A 136 6.29 1.84 -0.25
CA TYR A 136 5.89 0.44 -0.14
C TYR A 136 6.98 -0.41 0.54
N ASP A 137 8.23 -0.27 0.12
CA ASP A 137 9.37 -0.98 0.73
C ASP A 137 9.52 -0.65 2.22
N GLN A 138 9.31 0.62 2.60
CA GLN A 138 9.31 1.05 4.00
C GLN A 138 8.16 0.40 4.78
N SER A 139 6.96 0.30 4.19
CA SER A 139 5.83 -0.42 4.81
C SER A 139 6.19 -1.88 5.11
N VAL A 140 6.75 -2.58 4.11
CA VAL A 140 7.16 -3.99 4.24
C VAL A 140 8.23 -4.16 5.32
N ALA A 141 9.20 -3.24 5.38
CA ALA A 141 10.25 -3.26 6.40
C ALA A 141 9.67 -3.12 7.81
N VAL A 142 8.83 -2.10 8.05
CA VAL A 142 8.19 -1.88 9.35
C VAL A 142 7.38 -3.09 9.78
N LEU A 143 6.57 -3.66 8.89
CA LEU A 143 5.76 -4.84 9.20
C LEU A 143 6.64 -6.04 9.56
N ARG A 144 7.74 -6.26 8.83
CA ARG A 144 8.69 -7.34 9.10
C ARG A 144 9.34 -7.17 10.47
N ASP A 145 9.81 -5.97 10.80
CA ASP A 145 10.50 -5.68 12.06
C ASP A 145 9.59 -5.91 13.27
N GLU A 146 8.30 -5.53 13.17
CA GLU A 146 7.31 -5.80 14.21
C GLU A 146 7.08 -7.30 14.44
N LEU A 147 6.97 -8.10 13.37
CA LEU A 147 6.85 -9.55 13.50
C LEU A 147 8.10 -10.17 14.16
N GLN A 148 9.29 -9.68 13.81
CA GLN A 148 10.54 -10.13 14.41
C GLN A 148 10.61 -9.78 15.90
N ALA A 149 10.21 -8.56 16.28
CA ALA A 149 10.18 -8.13 17.68
C ALA A 149 9.26 -9.00 18.54
N ILE A 150 8.13 -9.47 17.99
CA ILE A 150 7.18 -10.35 18.68
C ILE A 150 7.71 -11.80 18.78
N GLY A 151 8.44 -12.29 17.77
CA GLY A 151 9.08 -13.62 17.79
C GLY A 151 10.32 -13.71 18.69
N GLN A 152 10.88 -12.56 19.03
CA GLN A 152 11.86 -12.27 20.07
C GLN A 152 11.44 -12.63 21.52
N PRO A 153 11.79 -13.77 22.18
CA PRO A 153 11.61 -13.82 23.63
C PRO A 153 12.50 -12.73 24.23
N THR A 154 11.88 -11.72 24.86
CA THR A 154 12.62 -10.64 25.52
C THR A 154 13.37 -11.24 26.72
N ILE A 155 14.60 -11.70 26.51
CA ILE A 155 15.49 -12.05 27.62
C ILE A 155 15.88 -10.73 28.28
N ARG A 156 15.13 -10.33 29.31
CA ARG A 156 15.59 -9.29 30.24
C ARG A 156 16.75 -9.90 31.04
N GLN A 157 17.95 -9.37 30.84
CA GLN A 157 19.06 -9.56 31.78
C GLN A 157 18.80 -8.76 33.05
#